data_AF-A0A956P3K2-F1
#
_entry.id   AF-A0A956P3K2-F1
#
_cell.length_a   1.000
_cell.length_b   1.000
_cell.length_c   1.000
_cell.angle_alpha   90.00
_cell.angle_beta   90.00
_cell.angle_gamma   90.00
#
_symmetry.space_group_name_H-M   'P 1'
#
loop_
_entity.id
_entity.type
_entity.pdbx_description
1 polymer ?
#
loop_
_entity_poly.entity_id
_entity_poly.type
_entity_poly.pdbx_seq_one_letter_code
_entity_poly.pdbx_strand_id
1 'polypeptide(L)'
;MTRCYVIYIIVLLYSYTVQAEMFVLPGKKEVRVTRASSYPYISGDTFRAFCNFIIDETHVPFDPSCVQPGSTIFLKSDYIDHFFTTIHPQITAQYILVTHNSDAGITTSHVKYLDDHKLIAWFGQNALIIHPKLFPIPIGLANRYWPHGNISILKQITSETYEKRYLAYLNCTINTNISERKKVYQLFAQQSFCFVASGCTYEDYLRSVACSCFTFSPPGNGLDCHRTWEALYVGSIPIVKRSLMDAVFDDLPVIIIDDWAQVTKEFLESEYQKMQLKSCNMEKLYADYWFDLIKNLQYEGRR
;
A
#
# COMPACT_ATOMS: atom_id res chain seq x y z
N MET A 1 -0.69 12.99 -67.84
CA MET A 1 -0.03 12.36 -66.68
C MET A 1 -0.84 12.67 -65.42
N THR A 2 -0.82 11.80 -64.40
CA THR A 2 -1.57 11.87 -63.11
C THR A 2 -3.01 11.32 -63.05
N ARG A 3 -3.22 10.07 -63.52
CA ARG A 3 -4.35 9.24 -63.05
C ARG A 3 -4.02 7.77 -62.68
N CYS A 4 -2.73 7.42 -62.55
CA CYS A 4 -2.29 6.07 -62.14
C CYS A 4 -1.48 6.03 -60.82
N TYR A 5 -1.36 7.14 -60.08
CA TYR A 5 -0.56 7.20 -58.84
C TYR A 5 -1.37 7.16 -57.54
N VAL A 6 -2.71 7.13 -57.61
CA VAL A 6 -3.58 7.19 -56.42
C VAL A 6 -4.02 5.81 -55.92
N ILE A 7 -3.86 4.75 -56.73
CA ILE A 7 -4.22 3.38 -56.33
C ILE A 7 -3.04 2.64 -55.65
N TYR A 8 -1.81 3.15 -55.80
CA TYR A 8 -0.63 2.56 -55.15
C TYR A 8 -0.37 3.05 -53.71
N ILE A 9 -1.13 4.04 -53.22
CA ILE A 9 -1.01 4.56 -51.84
C ILE A 9 -2.05 3.94 -50.90
N ILE A 10 -3.13 3.35 -51.42
CA ILE A 10 -4.18 2.73 -50.59
C ILE A 10 -3.90 1.24 -50.31
N VAL A 11 -2.97 0.61 -51.03
CA VAL A 11 -2.58 -0.81 -50.80
C VAL A 11 -1.24 -0.95 -50.05
N LEU A 12 -0.51 0.16 -49.80
CA LEU A 12 0.80 0.18 -49.12
C LEU A 12 0.78 0.80 -47.71
N LEU A 13 -0.41 1.04 -47.14
CA LEU A 13 -0.60 1.23 -45.69
C LEU A 13 -1.23 -0.01 -45.02
N TYR A 14 -1.25 -1.14 -45.74
CA TYR A 14 -1.58 -2.47 -45.24
C TYR A 14 -0.32 -3.30 -44.91
N SER A 15 0.74 -2.62 -44.47
CA SER A 15 2.01 -3.24 -44.10
C SER A 15 2.44 -2.79 -42.71
N TYR A 16 2.32 -3.71 -41.75
CA TYR A 16 2.89 -3.67 -40.40
C TYR A 16 2.34 -2.61 -39.43
N THR A 17 1.07 -2.75 -39.06
CA THR A 17 0.68 -2.50 -37.68
C THR A 17 0.04 -3.78 -37.16
N VAL A 18 0.76 -4.50 -36.30
CA VAL A 18 0.10 -5.41 -35.37
C VAL A 18 -0.88 -4.52 -34.62
N GLN A 19 -2.17 -4.70 -34.88
CA GLN A 19 -3.22 -3.98 -34.18
C GLN A 19 -3.17 -4.49 -32.75
N ALA A 20 -2.41 -3.80 -31.89
CA ALA A 20 -2.30 -4.19 -30.50
C ALA A 20 -3.69 -4.06 -29.87
N GLU A 21 -4.27 -5.19 -29.49
CA GLU A 21 -5.58 -5.20 -28.85
C GLU A 21 -5.47 -4.43 -27.53
N MET A 22 -6.22 -3.34 -27.41
CA MET A 22 -6.26 -2.52 -26.22
C MET A 22 -7.30 -3.06 -25.24
N PHE A 23 -6.90 -3.27 -23.98
CA PHE A 23 -7.77 -3.81 -22.93
C PHE A 23 -8.46 -2.70 -22.16
N VAL A 24 -9.77 -2.88 -21.93
CA VAL A 24 -10.60 -1.96 -21.16
C VAL A 24 -11.20 -2.71 -19.97
N LEU A 25 -11.23 -2.07 -18.81
CA LEU A 25 -11.83 -2.66 -17.62
C LEU A 25 -13.37 -2.65 -17.70
N PRO A 26 -14.06 -3.72 -17.26
CA PRO A 26 -15.52 -3.80 -17.31
C PRO A 26 -16.21 -2.70 -16.49
N GLY A 27 -17.25 -2.08 -17.07
CA GLY A 27 -18.24 -1.29 -16.33
C GLY A 27 -17.79 0.08 -15.79
N LYS A 28 -16.70 0.66 -16.28
CA LYS A 28 -16.13 1.88 -15.69
C LYS A 28 -16.58 3.19 -16.32
N LYS A 29 -16.92 4.14 -15.45
CA LYS A 29 -16.93 5.58 -15.75
C LYS A 29 -15.63 6.19 -15.24
N GLU A 30 -14.97 6.98 -16.09
CA GLU A 30 -13.79 7.74 -15.74
C GLU A 30 -14.11 8.69 -14.57
N VAL A 31 -13.44 8.51 -13.43
CA VAL A 31 -13.62 9.39 -12.27
C VAL A 31 -12.54 10.47 -12.32
N ARG A 32 -12.94 11.73 -12.51
CA ARG A 32 -12.04 12.89 -12.52
C ARG A 32 -11.60 13.26 -11.11
N VAL A 33 -10.72 12.45 -10.52
CA VAL A 33 -10.03 12.79 -9.27
C VAL A 33 -8.54 12.85 -9.55
N THR A 34 -7.88 13.94 -9.14
CA THR A 34 -6.43 14.10 -9.29
C THR A 34 -5.70 13.10 -8.38
N ARG A 35 -4.98 12.14 -8.99
CA ARG A 35 -4.21 11.08 -8.31
C ARG A 35 -2.76 11.48 -8.09
N ALA A 36 -2.53 12.48 -7.26
CA ALA A 36 -1.19 12.99 -6.98
C ALA A 36 -0.42 12.09 -6.00
N SER A 37 0.85 11.83 -6.31
CA SER A 37 1.77 11.13 -5.40
C SER A 37 1.96 11.88 -4.07
N SER A 38 2.23 11.10 -3.02
CA SER A 38 2.58 11.58 -1.68
C SER A 38 4.09 11.61 -1.41
N TYR A 39 4.92 11.37 -2.44
CA TYR A 39 6.38 11.33 -2.32
C TYR A 39 6.94 12.50 -1.47
N PRO A 40 7.87 12.23 -0.53
CA PRO A 40 8.60 10.97 -0.31
C PRO A 40 7.83 9.93 0.54
N TYR A 41 6.62 10.24 0.99
CA TYR A 41 5.83 9.33 1.82
C TYR A 41 5.21 8.20 1.01
N ILE A 42 5.04 7.08 1.68
CA ILE A 42 4.40 5.89 1.14
C ILE A 42 2.89 6.16 1.05
N SER A 43 2.32 5.89 -0.12
CA SER A 43 0.89 5.81 -0.34
C SER A 43 0.66 4.99 -1.60
N GLY A 44 -0.57 4.53 -1.84
CA GLY A 44 -0.86 3.81 -3.07
C GLY A 44 -0.63 4.64 -4.32
N ASP A 45 -0.94 5.93 -4.29
CA ASP A 45 -0.64 6.84 -5.40
C ASP A 45 0.86 7.15 -5.55
N THR A 46 1.66 6.94 -4.50
CA THR A 46 3.13 6.99 -4.59
C THR A 46 3.67 5.79 -5.37
N PHE A 47 3.24 4.56 -5.03
CA PHE A 47 3.58 3.34 -5.79
C PHE A 47 3.03 3.37 -7.22
N ARG A 48 1.83 3.91 -7.39
CA ARG A 48 1.21 4.13 -8.70
C ARG A 48 2.06 5.02 -9.60
N ALA A 49 2.53 6.15 -9.08
CA ALA A 49 3.35 7.09 -9.84
C ALA A 49 4.74 6.54 -10.17
N PHE A 50 5.23 5.54 -9.42
CA PHE A 50 6.51 4.88 -9.66
C PHE A 50 6.47 3.87 -10.83
N CYS A 51 5.32 3.24 -11.08
CA CYS A 51 5.24 2.16 -12.05
C CYS A 51 5.24 2.65 -13.50
N ASN A 52 5.77 1.84 -14.42
CA ASN A 52 5.79 2.15 -15.85
C ASN A 52 4.39 2.16 -16.46
N PHE A 53 3.54 1.22 -16.03
CA PHE A 53 2.15 1.10 -16.47
C PHE A 53 1.21 1.17 -15.27
N ILE A 54 0.01 1.70 -15.50
CA ILE A 54 -1.02 1.87 -14.48
C ILE A 54 -2.31 1.26 -15.00
N ILE A 55 -2.90 0.35 -14.23
CA ILE A 55 -4.18 -0.29 -14.51
C ILE A 55 -5.10 -0.04 -13.31
N ASP A 56 -5.95 0.98 -13.43
CA ASP A 56 -6.93 1.37 -12.42
C ASP A 56 -8.20 1.98 -13.04
N GLU A 57 -9.05 2.65 -12.27
CA GLU A 57 -10.26 3.36 -12.75
C GLU A 57 -10.02 4.63 -13.54
N THR A 58 -8.78 5.11 -13.57
CA THR A 58 -8.40 6.36 -14.23
C THR A 58 -7.55 6.13 -15.48
N HIS A 59 -6.85 5.00 -15.60
CA HIS A 59 -5.88 4.75 -16.66
C HIS A 59 -6.20 3.44 -17.39
N VAL A 60 -7.18 3.52 -18.29
CA VAL A 60 -7.53 2.51 -19.28
C VAL A 60 -7.99 3.22 -20.55
N PRO A 61 -7.70 2.71 -21.76
CA PRO A 61 -7.21 1.35 -22.03
C PRO A 61 -5.71 1.09 -21.82
N PHE A 62 -5.33 -0.17 -21.66
CA PHE A 62 -3.95 -0.68 -21.51
C PHE A 62 -3.56 -1.59 -22.69
N ASP A 63 -2.33 -1.44 -23.21
CA ASP A 63 -1.78 -2.28 -24.27
C ASP A 63 -0.69 -3.24 -23.73
N PRO A 64 -0.96 -4.55 -23.64
CA PRO A 64 -0.03 -5.57 -23.15
C PRO A 64 1.24 -5.70 -23.99
N SER A 65 1.18 -5.36 -25.28
CA SER A 65 2.32 -5.49 -26.20
C SER A 65 3.42 -4.46 -25.92
N CYS A 66 3.08 -3.38 -25.22
CA CYS A 66 4.03 -2.35 -24.81
C CYS A 66 4.90 -2.76 -23.62
N VAL A 67 4.53 -3.83 -22.88
CA VAL A 67 5.29 -4.29 -21.71
C VAL A 67 6.66 -4.82 -22.14
N GLN A 68 7.71 -4.28 -21.53
CA GLN A 68 9.10 -4.69 -21.77
C GLN A 68 9.64 -5.52 -20.61
N PRO A 69 10.73 -6.30 -20.79
CA PRO A 69 11.37 -7.04 -19.72
C PRO A 69 11.72 -6.16 -18.50
N GLY A 70 11.20 -6.55 -17.34
CA GLY A 70 11.37 -5.84 -16.08
C GLY A 70 10.51 -4.57 -15.94
N SER A 71 9.52 -4.34 -16.80
CA SER A 71 8.54 -3.27 -16.59
C SER A 71 7.77 -3.47 -15.27
N THR A 72 7.44 -2.38 -14.59
CA THR A 72 6.54 -2.39 -13.44
C THR A 72 5.12 -2.05 -13.86
N ILE A 73 4.16 -2.83 -13.38
CA ILE A 73 2.73 -2.62 -13.62
C ILE A 73 2.06 -2.35 -12.28
N PHE A 74 1.55 -1.14 -12.10
CA PHE A 74 0.64 -0.84 -11.00
C PHE A 74 -0.75 -1.37 -11.33
N LEU A 75 -1.36 -2.08 -10.40
CA LEU A 75 -2.70 -2.63 -10.53
C LEU A 75 -3.50 -2.33 -9.26
N LYS A 76 -4.68 -1.72 -9.40
CA LYS A 76 -5.60 -1.63 -8.26
C LYS A 76 -6.06 -3.05 -7.89
N SER A 77 -5.94 -3.43 -6.61
CA SER A 77 -6.13 -4.83 -6.19
C SER A 77 -7.50 -5.42 -6.52
N ASP A 78 -8.55 -4.60 -6.70
CA ASP A 78 -9.87 -5.07 -7.16
C ASP A 78 -9.85 -5.74 -8.54
N TYR A 79 -8.79 -5.51 -9.33
CA TYR A 79 -8.68 -5.99 -10.71
C TYR A 79 -7.71 -7.17 -10.85
N ILE A 80 -7.23 -7.75 -9.74
CA ILE A 80 -6.30 -8.91 -9.77
C ILE A 80 -6.86 -10.04 -10.63
N ASP A 81 -8.09 -10.51 -10.36
CA ASP A 81 -8.67 -11.64 -11.08
C ASP A 81 -8.88 -11.33 -12.56
N HIS A 82 -9.39 -10.15 -12.88
CA HIS A 82 -9.57 -9.73 -14.27
C HIS A 82 -8.22 -9.65 -14.99
N PHE A 83 -7.23 -8.98 -14.40
CA PHE A 83 -5.91 -8.83 -14.97
C PHE A 83 -5.30 -10.19 -15.30
N PHE A 84 -5.33 -11.16 -14.39
CA PHE A 84 -4.73 -12.46 -14.65
C PHE A 84 -5.50 -13.32 -15.66
N THR A 85 -6.82 -13.13 -15.76
CA THR A 85 -7.65 -13.92 -16.69
C THR A 85 -7.69 -13.35 -18.10
N THR A 86 -7.53 -12.04 -18.28
CA THR A 86 -7.72 -11.38 -19.59
C THR A 86 -6.47 -10.70 -20.14
N ILE A 87 -5.67 -10.06 -19.28
CA ILE A 87 -4.53 -9.20 -19.67
C ILE A 87 -3.22 -9.97 -19.60
N HIS A 88 -2.94 -10.63 -18.47
CA HIS A 88 -1.72 -11.40 -18.25
C HIS A 88 -1.40 -12.41 -19.36
N PRO A 89 -2.37 -13.18 -19.92
CA PRO A 89 -2.07 -14.13 -21.00
C PRO A 89 -1.45 -13.49 -22.24
N GLN A 90 -1.67 -12.19 -22.44
CA GLN A 90 -1.25 -11.44 -23.63
C GLN A 90 0.06 -10.69 -23.46
N ILE A 91 0.49 -10.52 -22.22
CA ILE A 91 1.84 -10.04 -21.92
C ILE A 91 2.82 -11.17 -22.21
N THR A 92 3.83 -10.90 -23.04
CA THR A 92 4.87 -11.85 -23.42
C THR A 92 6.18 -11.65 -22.65
N ALA A 93 6.45 -10.41 -22.20
CA ALA A 93 7.63 -10.08 -21.42
C ALA A 93 7.49 -10.48 -19.93
N GLN A 94 8.62 -10.70 -19.27
CA GLN A 94 8.66 -10.81 -17.81
C GLN A 94 8.51 -9.42 -17.17
N TYR A 95 7.74 -9.30 -16.09
CA TYR A 95 7.41 -8.03 -15.46
C TYR A 95 7.30 -8.15 -13.94
N ILE A 96 7.26 -7.00 -13.27
CA ILE A 96 6.97 -6.88 -11.84
C ILE A 96 5.57 -6.30 -11.65
N LEU A 97 4.77 -6.95 -10.82
CA LEU A 97 3.42 -6.50 -10.48
C LEU A 97 3.43 -5.75 -9.15
N VAL A 98 2.75 -4.61 -9.07
CA VAL A 98 2.55 -3.84 -7.83
C VAL A 98 1.05 -3.65 -7.60
N THR A 99 0.49 -4.29 -6.57
CA THR A 99 -0.94 -4.19 -6.24
C THR A 99 -1.21 -3.39 -4.99
N HIS A 100 -2.10 -2.39 -5.08
CA HIS A 100 -2.45 -1.50 -3.98
C HIS A 100 -3.86 -0.89 -4.18
N ASN A 101 -4.24 0.07 -3.33
CA ASN A 101 -5.39 0.96 -3.50
C ASN A 101 -6.76 0.25 -3.45
N SER A 102 -6.82 -0.86 -2.72
CA SER A 102 -8.06 -1.55 -2.34
C SER A 102 -7.79 -2.42 -1.10
N ASP A 103 -8.85 -2.84 -0.44
CA ASP A 103 -8.82 -3.80 0.66
C ASP A 103 -8.64 -5.25 0.18
N ALA A 104 -8.77 -5.52 -1.12
CA ALA A 104 -8.60 -6.85 -1.69
C ALA A 104 -7.18 -7.39 -1.42
N GLY A 105 -7.12 -8.64 -0.96
CA GLY A 105 -5.88 -9.32 -0.57
C GLY A 105 -5.43 -10.40 -1.55
N ILE A 106 -4.15 -10.73 -1.49
CA ILE A 106 -3.53 -11.78 -2.30
C ILE A 106 -3.62 -13.09 -1.53
N THR A 107 -4.58 -13.94 -1.93
CA THR A 107 -4.86 -15.23 -1.29
C THR A 107 -4.24 -16.43 -2.02
N THR A 108 -4.46 -17.64 -1.48
CA THR A 108 -4.05 -18.91 -2.07
C THR A 108 -4.58 -19.16 -3.49
N SER A 109 -5.70 -18.54 -3.88
CA SER A 109 -6.25 -18.63 -5.25
C SER A 109 -5.29 -18.08 -6.33
N HIS A 110 -4.35 -17.23 -5.93
CA HIS A 110 -3.41 -16.56 -6.83
C HIS A 110 -2.04 -17.24 -6.93
N VAL A 111 -1.77 -18.32 -6.16
CA VAL A 111 -0.47 -19.03 -6.16
C VAL A 111 -0.08 -19.45 -7.58
N LYS A 112 -1.02 -19.99 -8.35
CA LYS A 112 -0.80 -20.41 -9.74
C LYS A 112 -0.24 -19.29 -10.64
N TYR A 113 -0.53 -18.03 -10.33
CA TYR A 113 0.00 -16.90 -11.09
C TYR A 113 1.40 -16.50 -10.63
N LEU A 114 1.68 -16.62 -9.33
CA LEU A 114 3.02 -16.44 -8.77
C LEU A 114 4.01 -17.47 -9.31
N ASP A 115 3.56 -18.69 -9.58
CA ASP A 115 4.37 -19.74 -10.21
C ASP A 115 4.70 -19.45 -11.69
N ASP A 116 3.99 -18.53 -12.34
CA ASP A 116 4.24 -18.18 -13.74
C ASP A 116 5.60 -17.47 -13.89
N HIS A 117 6.40 -17.94 -14.84
CA HIS A 117 7.70 -17.37 -15.19
C HIS A 117 7.66 -15.89 -15.63
N LYS A 118 6.51 -15.39 -16.12
CA LYS A 118 6.35 -13.98 -16.52
C LYS A 118 6.32 -13.03 -15.33
N LEU A 119 5.97 -13.51 -14.13
CA LEU A 119 6.11 -12.71 -12.91
C LEU A 119 7.52 -12.88 -12.34
N ILE A 120 8.30 -11.80 -12.40
CA ILE A 120 9.59 -11.69 -11.72
C ILE A 120 9.34 -11.58 -10.21
N ALA A 121 8.47 -10.66 -9.83
CA ALA A 121 8.07 -10.39 -8.47
C ALA A 121 6.67 -9.75 -8.44
N TRP A 122 5.99 -9.91 -7.31
CA TRP A 122 4.72 -9.28 -7.02
C TRP A 122 4.83 -8.57 -5.67
N PHE A 123 4.79 -7.24 -5.70
CA PHE A 123 4.73 -6.40 -4.53
C PHE A 123 3.26 -6.09 -4.21
N GLY A 124 2.78 -6.52 -3.04
CA GLY A 124 1.36 -6.47 -2.73
C GLY A 124 1.02 -5.91 -1.36
N GLN A 125 0.11 -4.94 -1.32
CA GLN A 125 -0.66 -4.66 -0.11
C GLN A 125 -1.51 -5.91 0.24
N ASN A 126 -1.71 -6.18 1.53
CA ASN A 126 -2.54 -7.31 2.01
C ASN A 126 -2.11 -8.67 1.40
N ALA A 127 -0.82 -9.01 1.50
CA ALA A 127 -0.33 -10.34 1.18
C ALA A 127 -0.82 -11.35 2.23
N LEU A 128 -1.77 -12.22 1.86
CA LEU A 128 -2.40 -13.19 2.78
C LEU A 128 -1.82 -14.60 2.63
N ILE A 129 -0.68 -14.72 1.95
CA ILE A 129 0.09 -15.96 1.77
C ILE A 129 1.58 -15.64 1.78
N ILE A 130 2.40 -16.68 1.94
CA ILE A 130 3.85 -16.60 1.80
C ILE A 130 4.23 -17.26 0.48
N HIS A 131 5.01 -16.57 -0.34
CA HIS A 131 5.53 -17.10 -1.59
C HIS A 131 6.86 -16.41 -1.95
N PRO A 132 7.87 -17.09 -2.52
CA PRO A 132 9.19 -16.49 -2.82
C PRO A 132 9.15 -15.26 -3.74
N LYS A 133 8.16 -15.18 -4.62
CA LYS A 133 7.92 -14.03 -5.52
C LYS A 133 6.92 -13.00 -4.98
N LEU A 134 6.34 -13.21 -3.80
CA LEU A 134 5.37 -12.28 -3.21
C LEU A 134 6.03 -11.48 -2.08
N PHE A 135 6.09 -10.18 -2.26
CA PHE A 135 6.71 -9.23 -1.34
C PHE A 135 5.61 -8.35 -0.74
N PRO A 136 5.31 -8.44 0.56
CA PRO A 136 4.36 -7.54 1.17
C PRO A 136 4.91 -6.11 1.14
N ILE A 137 4.06 -5.16 0.76
CA ILE A 137 4.38 -3.73 0.80
C ILE A 137 3.41 -2.99 1.74
N PRO A 138 3.88 -1.88 2.34
CA PRO A 138 3.10 -1.10 3.27
C PRO A 138 1.91 -0.40 2.62
N ILE A 139 0.79 -0.31 3.36
CA ILE A 139 -0.35 0.52 2.93
C ILE A 139 -0.01 2.02 2.92
N GLY A 140 0.91 2.44 3.80
CA GLY A 140 1.36 3.83 3.94
C GLY A 140 0.26 4.78 4.37
N LEU A 141 0.36 6.05 3.97
CA LEU A 141 -0.66 7.07 4.15
C LEU A 141 -1.84 6.85 3.19
N ALA A 142 -3.00 7.39 3.56
CA ALA A 142 -4.08 7.51 2.60
C ALA A 142 -3.70 8.42 1.43
N ASN A 143 -4.26 8.15 0.26
CA ASN A 143 -4.01 8.99 -0.92
C ASN A 143 -4.52 10.42 -0.71
N ARG A 144 -3.84 11.39 -1.32
CA ARG A 144 -4.05 12.84 -1.09
C ARG A 144 -5.44 13.37 -1.45
N TYR A 145 -6.21 12.65 -2.24
CA TYR A 145 -7.59 13.03 -2.54
C TYR A 145 -8.56 12.72 -1.40
N TRP A 146 -8.12 11.95 -0.39
CA TRP A 146 -8.84 11.77 0.86
C TRP A 146 -8.44 12.85 1.89
N PRO A 147 -9.39 13.36 2.71
CA PRO A 147 -9.08 14.34 3.75
C PRO A 147 -7.99 13.89 4.73
N HIS A 148 -7.94 12.59 5.04
CA HIS A 148 -6.96 11.96 5.92
C HIS A 148 -5.67 11.52 5.19
N GLY A 149 -5.47 11.93 3.95
CA GLY A 149 -4.22 11.80 3.19
C GLY A 149 -3.47 13.13 3.04
N ASN A 150 -3.81 14.14 3.85
CA ASN A 150 -3.25 15.48 3.74
C ASN A 150 -1.81 15.55 4.27
N ILE A 151 -0.86 15.38 3.37
CA ILE A 151 0.58 15.42 3.68
C ILE A 151 1.07 16.77 4.21
N SER A 152 0.36 17.88 3.97
CA SER A 152 0.77 19.19 4.49
C SER A 152 0.56 19.26 6.01
N ILE A 153 -0.57 18.73 6.49
CA ILE A 153 -0.85 18.60 7.93
C ILE A 153 0.16 17.67 8.58
N LEU A 154 0.44 16.51 7.94
CA LEU A 154 1.45 15.59 8.44
C LEU A 154 2.81 16.28 8.56
N LYS A 155 3.28 16.95 7.51
CA LYS A 155 4.56 17.68 7.50
C LYS A 155 4.64 18.71 8.62
N GLN A 156 3.59 19.51 8.79
CA GLN A 156 3.52 20.49 9.88
C GLN A 156 3.70 19.82 11.24
N ILE A 157 2.90 18.78 11.53
CA ILE A 157 2.97 18.08 12.82
C ILE A 157 4.33 17.41 13.01
N THR A 158 4.90 16.76 12.01
CA THR A 158 6.22 16.13 12.13
C THR A 158 7.37 17.12 12.33
N SER A 159 7.17 18.41 12.03
CA SER A 159 8.16 19.47 12.26
C SER A 159 8.11 20.07 13.67
N GLU A 160 7.09 19.73 14.45
CA GLU A 160 6.87 20.21 15.81
C GLU A 160 7.31 19.15 16.83
N THR A 161 7.69 19.59 18.04
CA THR A 161 8.01 18.70 19.16
C THR A 161 6.80 18.56 20.08
N TYR A 162 6.48 17.33 20.48
CA TYR A 162 5.35 17.05 21.35
C TYR A 162 5.80 16.33 22.62
N GLU A 163 5.29 16.81 23.76
CA GLU A 163 5.36 16.07 25.01
C GLU A 163 4.42 14.85 24.94
N LYS A 164 4.91 13.69 25.38
CA LYS A 164 4.13 12.46 25.48
C LYS A 164 3.24 12.50 26.72
N ARG A 165 2.04 13.04 26.56
CA ARG A 165 1.01 13.22 27.60
C ARG A 165 0.23 11.94 27.91
N TYR A 166 0.12 11.04 26.93
CA TYR A 166 -0.68 9.81 27.05
C TYR A 166 0.19 8.58 26.86
N LEU A 167 -0.02 7.55 27.67
CA LEU A 167 0.68 6.27 27.48
C LEU A 167 0.18 5.58 26.21
N ALA A 168 -1.14 5.43 26.04
CA ALA A 168 -1.73 4.79 24.87
C ALA A 168 -2.85 5.64 24.24
N TYR A 169 -3.03 5.52 22.94
CA TYR A 169 -4.08 6.17 22.17
C TYR A 169 -4.95 5.17 21.41
N LEU A 170 -6.27 5.37 21.44
CA LEU A 170 -7.26 4.55 20.74
C LEU A 170 -8.29 5.42 20.01
N ASN A 171 -8.40 5.24 18.69
CA ASN A 171 -9.42 5.92 17.87
C ASN A 171 -9.67 5.20 16.53
N CYS A 172 -10.28 4.00 16.52
CA CYS A 172 -10.51 3.25 15.29
C CYS A 172 -12.00 3.03 14.97
N THR A 173 -12.36 3.06 13.69
CA THR A 173 -13.72 2.81 13.24
C THR A 173 -14.06 1.33 13.45
N ILE A 174 -14.96 1.02 14.38
CA ILE A 174 -15.31 -0.37 14.74
C ILE A 174 -15.87 -1.15 13.54
N ASN A 175 -16.69 -0.52 12.70
CA ASN A 175 -17.42 -1.20 11.63
C ASN A 175 -16.54 -1.75 10.49
N THR A 176 -15.28 -1.34 10.38
CA THR A 176 -14.37 -1.90 9.36
C THR A 176 -13.78 -3.25 9.79
N ASN A 177 -13.87 -3.60 11.08
CA ASN A 177 -13.49 -4.92 11.58
C ASN A 177 -14.10 -5.12 12.97
N ILE A 178 -15.35 -5.57 13.00
CA ILE A 178 -16.13 -5.64 14.24
C ILE A 178 -15.48 -6.60 15.24
N SER A 179 -14.97 -7.75 14.80
CA SER A 179 -14.39 -8.77 15.68
C SER A 179 -13.15 -8.26 16.40
N GLU A 180 -12.21 -7.64 15.68
CA GLU A 180 -10.96 -7.16 16.29
C GLU A 180 -11.15 -5.82 17.01
N ARG A 181 -11.77 -4.84 16.34
CA ARG A 181 -11.81 -3.47 16.89
C ARG A 181 -12.72 -3.36 18.10
N LYS A 182 -13.86 -4.08 18.12
CA LYS A 182 -14.72 -4.10 19.32
C LYS A 182 -13.99 -4.68 20.53
N LYS A 183 -13.18 -5.74 20.34
CA LYS A 183 -12.37 -6.34 21.41
C LYS A 183 -11.39 -5.32 21.99
N VAL A 184 -10.69 -4.55 21.17
CA VAL A 184 -9.77 -3.49 21.61
C VAL A 184 -10.50 -2.42 22.43
N TYR A 185 -11.64 -1.92 21.96
CA TYR A 185 -12.44 -0.95 22.72
C TYR A 185 -12.93 -1.50 24.06
N GLN A 186 -13.38 -2.76 24.11
CA GLN A 186 -13.83 -3.40 25.35
C GLN A 186 -12.72 -3.49 26.40
N LEU A 187 -11.47 -3.76 25.97
CA LEU A 187 -10.34 -3.91 26.87
C LEU A 187 -9.78 -2.56 27.35
N PHE A 188 -9.71 -1.55 26.46
CA PHE A 188 -8.91 -0.36 26.70
C PHE A 188 -9.68 0.94 26.88
N ALA A 189 -10.94 1.02 26.47
CA ALA A 189 -11.63 2.31 26.45
C ALA A 189 -11.91 2.92 27.83
N GLN A 190 -11.86 2.11 28.89
CA GLN A 190 -12.03 2.54 30.27
C GLN A 190 -10.72 2.50 31.07
N GLN A 191 -9.59 2.20 30.43
CA GLN A 191 -8.30 2.15 31.10
C GLN A 191 -7.74 3.56 31.29
N SER A 192 -7.32 3.89 32.51
CA SER A 192 -6.82 5.23 32.84
C SER A 192 -5.56 5.63 32.07
N PHE A 193 -4.81 4.67 31.53
CA PHE A 193 -3.62 4.89 30.72
C PHE A 193 -3.92 5.05 29.21
N CYS A 194 -5.17 4.89 28.79
CA CYS A 194 -5.58 4.94 27.39
C CYS A 194 -6.43 6.19 27.11
N PHE A 195 -5.92 7.10 26.27
CA PHE A 195 -6.70 8.21 25.75
C PHE A 195 -7.54 7.74 24.55
N VAL A 196 -8.85 7.81 24.70
CA VAL A 196 -9.81 7.45 23.65
C VAL A 196 -10.39 8.70 23.01
N ALA A 197 -10.33 8.75 21.68
CA ALA A 197 -10.90 9.83 20.89
C ALA A 197 -11.81 9.28 19.78
N SER A 198 -12.69 10.13 19.26
CA SER A 198 -13.56 9.84 18.12
C SER A 198 -14.05 11.14 17.48
N GLY A 199 -14.45 11.09 16.20
CA GLY A 199 -15.04 12.25 15.52
C GLY A 199 -14.09 13.45 15.34
N CYS A 200 -12.78 13.22 15.34
CA CYS A 200 -11.75 14.26 15.25
C CYS A 200 -11.47 14.66 13.80
N THR A 201 -10.99 15.90 13.60
CA THR A 201 -10.33 16.26 12.34
C THR A 201 -9.03 15.47 12.16
N TYR A 202 -8.48 15.44 10.94
CA TYR A 202 -7.21 14.76 10.69
C TYR A 202 -6.06 15.38 11.49
N GLU A 203 -6.04 16.71 11.62
CA GLU A 203 -5.03 17.42 12.41
C GLU A 203 -5.13 17.08 13.91
N ASP A 204 -6.33 17.17 14.50
CA ASP A 204 -6.54 16.86 15.92
C ASP A 204 -6.17 15.40 16.25
N TYR A 205 -6.51 14.49 15.33
CA TYR A 205 -6.12 13.10 15.40
C TYR A 205 -4.59 12.94 15.43
N LEU A 206 -3.88 13.49 14.44
CA LEU A 206 -2.42 13.37 14.37
C LEU A 206 -1.72 14.03 15.57
N ARG A 207 -2.22 15.18 16.07
CA ARG A 207 -1.70 15.81 17.29
C ARG A 207 -1.91 14.92 18.53
N SER A 208 -3.05 14.25 18.63
CA SER A 208 -3.32 13.30 19.71
C SER A 208 -2.38 12.10 19.65
N VAL A 209 -2.14 11.56 18.45
CA VAL A 209 -1.17 10.48 18.21
C VAL A 209 0.25 10.94 18.57
N ALA A 210 0.66 12.14 18.14
CA ALA A 210 1.97 12.71 18.44
C ALA A 210 2.20 12.90 19.96
N CYS A 211 1.15 13.24 20.72
CA CYS A 211 1.18 13.33 22.18
C CYS A 211 1.11 11.97 22.90
N SER A 212 1.10 10.84 22.18
CA SER A 212 0.94 9.52 22.77
C SER A 212 2.19 8.65 22.57
N CYS A 213 2.60 7.90 23.60
CA CYS A 213 3.72 6.96 23.49
C CYS A 213 3.36 5.83 22.53
N PHE A 214 2.18 5.23 22.71
CA PHE A 214 1.68 4.12 21.92
C PHE A 214 0.36 4.43 21.21
N THR A 215 0.16 3.82 20.05
CA THR A 215 -1.10 3.91 19.30
C THR A 215 -1.63 2.53 18.96
N PHE A 216 -2.84 2.21 19.41
CA PHE A 216 -3.51 0.97 19.05
C PHE A 216 -3.87 0.96 17.56
N SER A 217 -3.35 0.00 16.80
CA SER A 217 -3.61 -0.17 15.37
C SER A 217 -4.13 -1.58 15.04
N PRO A 218 -5.33 -1.95 15.53
CA PRO A 218 -5.97 -3.19 15.14
C PRO A 218 -6.32 -3.20 13.64
N PRO A 219 -6.29 -4.38 12.99
CA PRO A 219 -6.62 -4.52 11.58
C PRO A 219 -8.00 -3.95 11.25
N GLY A 220 -8.14 -3.44 10.03
CA GLY A 220 -9.38 -2.93 9.45
C GLY A 220 -9.97 -3.95 8.49
N ASN A 221 -10.42 -3.47 7.34
CA ASN A 221 -10.82 -4.32 6.23
C ASN A 221 -9.62 -5.16 5.72
N GLY A 222 -8.42 -4.56 5.69
CA GLY A 222 -7.14 -5.23 5.46
C GLY A 222 -6.34 -5.47 6.75
N LEU A 223 -5.22 -6.18 6.60
CA LEU A 223 -4.30 -6.49 7.71
C LEU A 223 -3.49 -5.27 8.15
N ASP A 224 -3.05 -4.43 7.21
CA ASP A 224 -2.32 -3.19 7.49
C ASP A 224 -3.28 -1.98 7.55
N CYS A 225 -2.88 -0.93 8.27
CA CYS A 225 -3.69 0.26 8.52
C CYS A 225 -2.88 1.54 8.29
N HIS A 226 -3.49 2.55 7.67
CA HIS A 226 -2.88 3.89 7.55
C HIS A 226 -2.40 4.45 8.89
N ARG A 227 -3.18 4.19 9.95
CA ARG A 227 -2.85 4.54 11.34
C ARG A 227 -1.49 4.06 11.80
N THR A 228 -1.07 2.85 11.39
CA THR A 228 0.24 2.30 11.76
C THR A 228 1.34 3.23 11.26
N TRP A 229 1.24 3.65 10.00
CA TRP A 229 2.22 4.53 9.35
C TRP A 229 2.15 5.96 9.88
N GLU A 230 0.95 6.49 10.06
CA GLU A 230 0.73 7.81 10.67
C GLU A 230 1.35 7.90 12.07
N ALA A 231 1.16 6.88 12.91
CA ALA A 231 1.78 6.79 14.23
C ALA A 231 3.31 6.82 14.13
N LEU A 232 3.89 6.00 13.25
CA LEU A 232 5.34 5.96 13.04
C LEU A 232 5.90 7.32 12.61
N TYR A 233 5.23 8.02 11.68
CA TYR A 233 5.69 9.34 11.21
C TYR A 233 5.70 10.40 12.32
N VAL A 234 4.72 10.37 13.23
CA VAL A 234 4.62 11.36 14.33
C VAL A 234 5.26 10.87 15.64
N GLY A 235 6.08 9.81 15.56
CA GLY A 235 6.86 9.29 16.69
C GLY A 235 6.04 8.62 17.79
N SER A 236 4.89 8.03 17.46
CA SER A 236 4.12 7.13 18.34
C SER A 236 4.37 5.68 17.92
N ILE A 237 4.57 4.78 18.88
CA ILE A 237 4.87 3.37 18.62
C ILE A 237 3.53 2.63 18.39
N PRO A 238 3.24 2.14 17.17
CA PRO A 238 2.01 1.40 16.94
C PRO A 238 2.05 0.02 17.61
N ILE A 239 0.90 -0.40 18.13
CA ILE A 239 0.64 -1.75 18.62
C ILE A 239 -0.25 -2.45 17.59
N VAL A 240 0.25 -3.50 16.96
CA VAL A 240 -0.43 -4.27 15.91
C VAL A 240 -0.59 -5.72 16.34
N LYS A 241 -1.58 -6.41 15.77
CA LYS A 241 -1.77 -7.84 15.97
C LYS A 241 -0.95 -8.63 14.95
N ARG A 242 -0.31 -9.71 15.40
CA ARG A 242 0.50 -10.61 14.57
C ARG A 242 -0.24 -11.06 13.32
N SER A 243 0.45 -11.04 12.18
CA SER A 243 -0.13 -11.33 10.87
C SER A 243 0.93 -11.73 9.83
N LEU A 244 0.49 -12.02 8.59
CA LEU A 244 1.43 -12.25 7.48
C LEU A 244 2.09 -10.97 6.94
N MET A 245 1.64 -9.80 7.40
CA MET A 245 2.24 -8.51 7.05
C MET A 245 3.39 -8.11 7.98
N ASP A 246 3.71 -8.92 9.00
CA ASP A 246 4.67 -8.57 10.04
C ASP A 246 6.06 -8.20 9.49
N ALA A 247 6.49 -8.87 8.41
CA ALA A 247 7.77 -8.61 7.75
C ALA A 247 7.91 -7.16 7.23
N VAL A 248 6.79 -6.48 6.96
CA VAL A 248 6.80 -5.05 6.57
C VAL A 248 7.28 -4.17 7.73
N PHE A 249 7.09 -4.61 8.97
CA PHE A 249 7.43 -3.89 10.19
C PHE A 249 8.79 -4.29 10.77
N ASP A 250 9.52 -5.21 10.13
CA ASP A 250 10.86 -5.60 10.59
C ASP A 250 11.74 -4.34 10.73
N ASP A 251 12.53 -4.28 11.79
CA ASP A 251 13.40 -3.14 12.13
C ASP A 251 12.70 -1.79 12.34
N LEU A 252 11.37 -1.73 12.36
CA LEU A 252 10.63 -0.53 12.74
C LEU A 252 10.25 -0.56 14.24
N PRO A 253 9.96 0.61 14.85
CA PRO A 253 9.49 0.69 16.22
C PRO A 253 7.99 0.34 16.27
N VAL A 254 7.67 -0.95 16.10
CA VAL A 254 6.32 -1.51 16.14
C VAL A 254 6.26 -2.60 17.20
N ILE A 255 5.22 -2.61 18.03
CA ILE A 255 4.93 -3.72 18.95
C ILE A 255 3.95 -4.68 18.26
N ILE A 256 4.41 -5.90 17.99
CA ILE A 256 3.59 -6.98 17.44
C ILE A 256 3.17 -7.89 18.58
N ILE A 257 1.87 -8.01 18.82
CA ILE A 257 1.29 -8.86 19.87
C ILE A 257 0.49 -10.02 19.28
N ASP A 258 0.38 -11.10 20.04
CA ASP A 258 -0.46 -12.24 19.67
C ASP A 258 -1.92 -12.03 20.08
N ASP A 259 -2.15 -11.45 21.28
CA ASP A 259 -3.48 -11.14 21.79
C ASP A 259 -3.50 -9.80 22.51
N TRP A 260 -4.54 -9.01 22.26
CA TRP A 260 -4.80 -7.74 22.94
C TRP A 260 -4.78 -7.86 24.47
N ALA A 261 -5.21 -8.99 25.04
CA ALA A 261 -5.20 -9.20 26.49
C ALA A 261 -3.79 -9.16 27.12
N GLN A 262 -2.72 -9.28 26.32
CA GLN A 262 -1.33 -9.15 26.77
C GLN A 262 -0.96 -7.70 27.11
N VAL A 263 -1.69 -6.73 26.56
CA VAL A 263 -1.36 -5.31 26.72
C VAL A 263 -1.90 -4.81 28.05
N THR A 264 -1.01 -4.59 29.01
CA THR A 264 -1.28 -3.87 30.27
C THR A 264 -0.46 -2.59 30.33
N LYS A 265 -0.70 -1.76 31.34
CA LYS A 265 0.12 -0.56 31.59
C LYS A 265 1.59 -0.93 31.76
N GLU A 266 1.87 -1.94 32.58
CA GLU A 266 3.23 -2.40 32.92
C GLU A 266 3.93 -3.00 31.69
N PHE A 267 3.19 -3.73 30.85
CA PHE A 267 3.69 -4.20 29.56
C PHE A 267 4.13 -3.02 28.68
N LEU A 268 3.29 -2.00 28.52
CA LEU A 268 3.61 -0.83 27.70
C LEU A 268 4.79 -0.04 28.25
N GLU A 269 4.87 0.16 29.56
CA GLU A 269 6.01 0.84 30.19
C GLU A 269 7.32 0.07 29.97
N SER A 270 7.29 -1.26 30.07
CA SER A 270 8.45 -2.12 29.79
C SER A 270 8.86 -2.05 28.31
N GLU A 271 7.91 -2.16 27.39
CA GLU A 271 8.18 -2.06 25.95
C GLU A 271 8.70 -0.68 25.56
N TYR A 272 8.23 0.39 26.21
CA TYR A 272 8.71 1.74 25.95
C TYR A 272 10.22 1.84 26.21
N GLN A 273 10.69 1.31 27.35
CA GLN A 273 12.12 1.29 27.68
C GLN A 273 12.93 0.47 26.66
N LYS A 274 12.43 -0.68 26.22
CA LYS A 274 13.09 -1.50 25.19
C LYS A 274 13.21 -0.75 23.86
N MET A 275 12.14 -0.06 23.45
CA MET A 275 12.10 0.67 22.18
C MET A 275 13.04 1.88 22.17
N GLN A 276 13.30 2.53 23.32
CA GLN A 276 14.30 3.61 23.42
C GLN A 276 15.73 3.12 23.13
N LEU A 277 16.00 1.82 23.34
CA LEU A 277 17.33 1.22 23.13
C LEU A 277 17.46 0.53 21.76
N LYS A 278 16.34 0.34 21.05
CA LYS A 278 16.30 -0.39 19.78
C LYS A 278 16.76 0.51 18.63
N SER A 279 17.80 0.09 17.93
CA SER A 279 18.14 0.68 16.63
C SER A 279 17.04 0.33 15.62
N CYS A 280 16.47 1.33 14.96
CA CYS A 280 15.38 1.16 14.01
C CYS A 280 15.79 1.67 12.63
N ASN A 281 15.39 0.94 11.58
CA ASN A 281 15.57 1.39 10.20
C ASN A 281 14.38 2.25 9.76
N MET A 282 14.48 3.55 10.02
CA MET A 282 13.43 4.52 9.68
C MET A 282 13.34 4.83 8.18
N GLU A 283 14.30 4.37 7.35
CA GLU A 283 14.23 4.53 5.89
C GLU A 283 13.05 3.76 5.30
N LYS A 284 12.63 2.66 5.94
CA LYS A 284 11.43 1.88 5.57
C LYS A 284 10.14 2.69 5.61
N LEU A 285 10.12 3.85 6.28
CA LEU A 285 8.98 4.76 6.25
C LEU A 285 8.84 5.54 4.94
N TYR A 286 9.85 5.53 4.06
CA TYR A 286 9.86 6.35 2.87
C TYR A 286 9.87 5.51 1.60
N ALA A 287 9.31 6.08 0.53
CA ALA A 287 9.08 5.38 -0.72
C ALA A 287 10.38 4.86 -1.36
N ASP A 288 11.49 5.57 -1.20
CA ASP A 288 12.77 5.21 -1.82
C ASP A 288 13.28 3.84 -1.40
N TYR A 289 13.13 3.45 -0.12
CA TYR A 289 13.49 2.11 0.36
C TYR A 289 12.80 1.00 -0.47
N TRP A 290 11.49 1.16 -0.67
CA TRP A 290 10.68 0.19 -1.39
C TRP A 290 10.91 0.24 -2.90
N PHE A 291 11.13 1.44 -3.44
CA PHE A 291 11.47 1.62 -4.84
C PHE A 291 12.80 0.94 -5.18
N ASP A 292 13.79 1.04 -4.31
CA ASP A 292 15.10 0.41 -4.52
C ASP A 292 15.00 -1.12 -4.44
N LEU A 293 14.19 -1.66 -3.54
CA LEU A 293 13.88 -3.10 -3.52
C LEU A 293 13.24 -3.56 -4.84
N ILE A 294 12.29 -2.81 -5.38
CA ILE A 294 11.66 -3.12 -6.67
C ILE A 294 12.70 -3.04 -7.80
N LYS A 295 13.46 -1.95 -7.87
CA LYS A 295 14.50 -1.75 -8.91
C LYS A 295 15.55 -2.85 -8.89
N ASN A 296 16.00 -3.31 -7.73
CA ASN A 296 16.98 -4.39 -7.63
C ASN A 296 16.49 -5.67 -8.33
N LEU A 297 15.23 -6.05 -8.10
CA LEU A 297 14.62 -7.19 -8.80
C LEU A 297 14.38 -6.92 -10.28
N GLN A 298 14.13 -5.66 -10.70
CA GLN A 298 14.08 -5.31 -12.12
C GLN A 298 15.42 -5.56 -12.82
N TYR A 299 16.54 -5.28 -12.16
CA TYR A 299 17.87 -5.51 -12.73
C TYR A 299 18.25 -6.99 -12.76
N GLU A 300 17.93 -7.75 -11.72
CA GLU A 300 18.19 -9.20 -11.67
C GLU A 300 17.39 -9.95 -12.74
N GLY A 301 16.10 -9.62 -12.93
CA GLY A 301 15.25 -10.24 -13.94
C GLY A 301 15.54 -9.82 -15.39
N ARG A 302 16.46 -8.87 -15.62
CA ARG A 302 16.94 -8.46 -16.95
C ARG A 302 18.24 -9.16 -17.37
N ARG A 303 18.86 -9.93 -16.48
CA ARG A 303 20.02 -10.77 -16.79
C ARG A 303 19.58 -12.15 -17.27
#